data_AF-A0A1S8L1L6-F1
#
_entry.id   AF-A0A1S8L1L6-F1
#
_cell.length_a   1.000
_cell.length_b   1.000
_cell.length_c   1.000
_cell.angle_alpha   90.00
_cell.angle_beta   90.00
_cell.angle_gamma   90.00
#
_symmetry.space_group_name_H-M   'P 1'
#
loop_
_entity.id
_entity.type
_entity.pdbx_description
1 polymer ?
#
loop_
_entity_poly.entity_id
_entity_poly.type
_entity_poly.pdbx_seq_one_letter_code
_entity_poly.pdbx_strand_id
1 'polypeptide(L)'
;MFDLAITEYGDFILNSINNELCTVDTDALKFQRALCRLKSIKNDWFSYAVGANIEDVVGMPRSKNTLRLIKNKIVKILTFDSLYASHDIYIEMINKVFMGYEMNIYLKNQDEKSSNFIILNIDLIKGMGIKIGGKL
;
A
#
# COMPACT_ATOMS: atom_id res chain seq x y z
N MET A 1 -17.36 -12.40 2.86
CA MET A 1 -17.10 -11.34 3.85
C MET A 1 -17.21 -10.02 3.11
N PHE A 2 -18.13 -9.16 3.52
CA PHE A 2 -18.29 -7.82 2.95
C PHE A 2 -17.63 -6.82 3.90
N ASP A 3 -17.02 -5.78 3.35
CA ASP A 3 -16.42 -4.69 4.11
C ASP A 3 -16.91 -3.35 3.52
N LEU A 4 -16.72 -2.28 4.29
CA LEU A 4 -17.11 -0.95 3.89
C LEU A 4 -16.04 -0.32 3.01
N ALA A 5 -16.49 0.37 1.97
CA ALA A 5 -15.61 1.14 1.11
C ALA A 5 -15.07 2.35 1.88
N ILE A 6 -13.75 2.52 1.87
CA ILE A 6 -13.09 3.69 2.45
C ILE A 6 -12.37 4.51 1.39
N THR A 7 -12.29 5.81 1.62
CA THR A 7 -11.47 6.72 0.82
C THR A 7 -9.98 6.41 1.03
N GLU A 8 -9.13 7.00 0.20
CA GLU A 8 -7.69 6.93 0.42
C GLU A 8 -7.25 7.53 1.77
N TYR A 9 -8.07 8.36 2.40
CA TYR A 9 -7.79 8.97 3.71
C TYR A 9 -8.32 8.13 4.89
N GLY A 10 -9.09 7.07 4.60
CA GLY A 10 -9.68 6.20 5.62
C GLY A 10 -11.11 6.57 6.03
N ASP A 11 -11.76 7.49 5.32
CA ASP A 11 -13.16 7.85 5.58
C ASP A 11 -14.12 6.87 4.91
N PHE A 12 -15.28 6.61 5.51
CA PHE A 12 -16.30 5.79 4.85
C PHE A 12 -16.92 6.51 3.65
N ILE A 13 -17.15 5.77 2.57
CA ILE A 13 -17.82 6.28 1.37
C ILE A 13 -19.33 6.07 1.51
N LEU A 14 -20.09 7.16 1.35
CA LEU A 14 -21.55 7.13 1.30
C LEU A 14 -22.05 7.09 -0.14
N ASN A 15 -23.12 6.34 -0.36
CA ASN A 15 -23.90 6.37 -1.59
C ASN A 15 -24.69 7.68 -1.63
N SER A 16 -24.43 8.50 -2.67
CA SER A 16 -25.03 9.83 -2.83
C SER A 16 -26.55 9.82 -3.06
N ILE A 17 -27.15 8.66 -3.36
CA ILE A 17 -28.57 8.53 -3.67
C ILE A 17 -29.38 8.22 -2.41
N ASN A 18 -28.90 7.31 -1.56
CA ASN A 18 -29.64 6.80 -0.40
C ASN A 18 -28.95 7.04 0.96
N ASN A 19 -27.77 7.67 0.97
CA ASN A 19 -26.94 7.90 2.15
C ASN A 19 -26.53 6.64 2.92
N GLU A 20 -26.58 5.47 2.28
CA GLU A 20 -26.07 4.23 2.87
C GLU A 20 -24.56 4.10 2.67
N LEU A 21 -23.91 3.30 3.51
CA LEU A 21 -22.48 3.01 3.38
C LEU A 21 -22.23 2.13 2.17
N CYS A 22 -21.30 2.53 1.31
CA CYS A 22 -20.88 1.72 0.18
C CYS A 22 -20.11 0.48 0.65
N THR A 23 -20.34 -0.65 -0.01
CA THR A 23 -19.58 -1.89 0.19
C THR A 23 -18.54 -2.07 -0.91
N VAL A 24 -17.42 -2.73 -0.59
CA VAL A 24 -16.42 -3.13 -1.60
C VAL A 24 -16.62 -4.56 -2.07
N ASP A 25 -16.41 -4.78 -3.36
CA ASP A 25 -16.27 -6.13 -3.90
C ASP A 25 -14.95 -6.79 -3.46
N THR A 26 -14.77 -8.07 -3.77
CA THR A 26 -13.63 -8.87 -3.30
C THR A 26 -12.27 -8.32 -3.76
N ASP A 27 -12.16 -7.81 -4.98
CA ASP A 27 -10.89 -7.29 -5.52
C ASP A 27 -10.57 -5.91 -4.97
N ALA A 28 -11.58 -5.03 -4.91
CA ALA A 28 -11.47 -3.72 -4.28
C ALA A 28 -11.12 -3.86 -2.79
N LEU A 29 -11.71 -4.84 -2.09
CA LEU A 29 -11.36 -5.15 -0.70
C LEU A 29 -9.92 -5.63 -0.56
N LYS A 30 -9.46 -6.53 -1.45
CA LYS A 30 -8.07 -7.00 -1.45
C LYS A 30 -7.09 -5.84 -1.62
N PHE A 31 -7.38 -4.92 -2.53
CA PHE A 31 -6.58 -3.73 -2.77
C PHE A 31 -6.64 -2.73 -1.60
N GLN A 32 -7.82 -2.48 -1.03
CA GLN A 32 -8.02 -1.64 0.16
C GLN A 32 -7.18 -2.15 1.33
N ARG A 33 -7.18 -3.48 1.58
CA ARG A 33 -6.34 -4.10 2.62
C ARG A 33 -4.85 -3.89 2.37
N ALA A 34 -4.40 -3.93 1.12
CA ALA A 34 -3.01 -3.65 0.76
C ALA A 34 -2.62 -2.19 1.10
N LEU A 35 -3.48 -1.24 0.77
CA LEU A 35 -3.27 0.18 1.07
C LEU A 35 -3.20 0.43 2.58
N CYS A 36 -4.15 -0.10 3.34
CA CYS A 36 -4.16 0.02 4.80
C CYS A 36 -2.87 -0.50 5.41
N ARG A 37 -2.36 -1.64 4.92
CA ARG A 37 -1.11 -2.25 5.40
C ARG A 37 0.12 -1.43 5.12
N LEU A 38 0.20 -0.85 3.92
CA LEU A 38 1.33 -0.01 3.53
C LEU A 38 1.35 1.30 4.32
N LYS A 39 0.18 1.84 4.68
CA LYS A 39 0.02 3.04 5.52
C LYS A 39 0.23 2.78 7.01
N SER A 40 -0.05 1.56 7.47
CA SER A 40 -0.04 1.22 8.90
C SER A 40 1.37 1.11 9.49
N ILE A 41 1.47 1.54 10.73
CA ILE A 41 2.63 1.38 11.61
C ILE A 41 2.36 0.17 12.53
N LYS A 42 3.31 -0.76 12.62
CA LYS A 42 3.22 -1.89 13.53
C LYS A 42 3.16 -1.39 14.97
N ASN A 43 2.28 -1.99 15.76
CA ASN A 43 1.98 -1.69 17.17
C ASN A 43 1.05 -0.48 17.43
N ASP A 44 0.57 0.22 16.40
CA ASP A 44 -0.56 1.16 16.55
C ASP A 44 -1.92 0.45 16.63
N TRP A 45 -1.94 -0.85 16.37
CA TRP A 45 -3.16 -1.68 16.38
C TRP A 45 -3.28 -2.47 17.69
N PHE A 46 -4.50 -2.52 18.23
CA PHE A 46 -4.83 -3.14 19.52
C PHE A 46 -4.51 -4.64 19.65
N SER A 47 -4.27 -5.39 18.56
CA SER A 47 -4.00 -6.84 18.68
C SER A 47 -3.16 -7.50 17.58
N TYR A 48 -2.57 -6.78 16.62
CA TYR A 48 -1.81 -7.44 15.55
C TYR A 48 -0.58 -6.64 15.08
N ALA A 49 0.47 -7.39 14.71
CA ALA A 49 1.72 -6.90 14.14
C ALA A 49 1.58 -6.48 12.66
N VAL A 50 0.47 -5.85 12.28
CA VAL A 50 0.16 -5.47 10.89
C VAL A 50 0.59 -4.02 10.66
N GLY A 51 1.65 -3.85 9.88
CA GLY A 51 2.16 -2.56 9.44
C GLY A 51 3.46 -2.75 8.65
N ALA A 52 3.65 -1.93 7.62
CA ALA A 52 4.86 -1.98 6.82
C ALA A 52 6.06 -1.33 7.53
N ASN A 53 5.78 -0.36 8.42
CA ASN A 53 6.78 0.47 9.12
C ASN A 53 7.79 1.04 8.13
N ILE A 54 7.31 1.54 6.99
CA ILE A 54 8.20 2.11 5.97
C ILE A 54 8.92 3.35 6.52
N GLU A 55 8.30 4.07 7.46
CA GLU A 55 8.89 5.21 8.17
C GLU A 55 10.18 4.89 8.94
N ASP A 56 10.45 3.63 9.30
CA ASP A 56 11.72 3.24 9.95
C ASP A 56 12.94 3.60 9.10
N VAL A 57 12.75 3.87 7.80
CA VAL A 57 13.82 4.25 6.88
C VAL A 57 14.11 5.76 6.86
N VAL A 58 13.29 6.57 7.54
CA VAL A 58 13.54 8.00 7.73
C VAL A 58 14.85 8.17 8.50
N GLY A 59 15.69 9.09 8.05
CA GLY A 59 17.05 9.31 8.57
C GLY A 59 18.09 8.33 8.05
N MET A 60 17.71 7.26 7.33
CA MET A 60 18.69 6.35 6.73
C MET A 60 19.37 7.01 5.50
N PRO A 61 20.65 6.68 5.24
CA PRO A 61 21.32 7.17 4.04
C PRO A 61 20.63 6.63 2.79
N ARG A 62 20.55 7.46 1.76
CA ARG A 62 20.04 7.03 0.46
C ARG A 62 21.00 6.04 -0.19
N SER A 63 20.66 4.75 -0.11
CA SER A 63 21.53 3.67 -0.54
C SER A 63 20.75 2.52 -1.19
N LYS A 64 21.45 1.63 -1.89
CA LYS A 64 20.84 0.38 -2.39
C LYS A 64 20.30 -0.48 -1.24
N ASN A 65 20.94 -0.44 -0.07
CA ASN A 65 20.50 -1.19 1.11
C ASN A 65 19.17 -0.66 1.65
N THR A 66 19.01 0.66 1.73
CA THR A 66 17.75 1.32 2.15
C THR A 66 16.63 0.97 1.18
N LEU A 67 16.88 1.06 -0.13
CA LEU A 67 15.91 0.65 -1.15
C LEU A 67 15.50 -0.82 -1.02
N ARG A 68 16.47 -1.72 -0.80
CA ARG A 68 16.20 -3.15 -0.59
C ARG A 68 15.36 -3.38 0.66
N LEU A 69 15.66 -2.66 1.75
CA LEU A 69 14.89 -2.73 2.99
C LEU A 69 13.42 -2.31 2.76
N ILE A 70 13.21 -1.21 2.04
CA ILE A 70 11.87 -0.72 1.69
C ILE A 70 11.10 -1.79 0.89
N LYS A 71 11.70 -2.32 -0.18
CA LYS A 71 11.07 -3.38 -0.99
C LYS A 71 10.74 -4.62 -0.16
N ASN A 72 11.64 -5.04 0.72
CA ASN A 72 11.42 -6.17 1.61
C ASN A 72 10.27 -5.92 2.59
N LYS A 73 10.15 -4.71 3.16
CA LYS A 73 9.04 -4.32 4.04
C LYS A 73 7.70 -4.39 3.30
N ILE A 74 7.63 -3.86 2.07
CA ILE A 74 6.44 -3.89 1.22
C ILE A 74 6.03 -5.34 0.92
N VAL A 75 6.94 -6.17 0.40
CA VAL A 75 6.62 -7.56 0.05
C VAL A 75 6.19 -8.32 1.31
N LYS A 76 6.93 -8.19 2.41
CA LYS A 76 6.63 -8.90 3.66
C LYS A 76 5.23 -8.59 4.20
N ILE A 77 4.80 -7.33 4.18
CA ILE A 77 3.48 -6.99 4.74
C ILE A 77 2.33 -7.42 3.82
N LEU A 78 2.56 -7.39 2.50
CA LEU A 78 1.57 -7.82 1.52
C LEU A 78 1.45 -9.35 1.41
N THR A 79 2.47 -10.11 1.83
CA THR A 79 2.44 -11.57 1.86
C THR A 79 2.16 -12.16 3.25
N PHE A 80 2.09 -11.32 4.30
CA PHE A 80 2.04 -11.74 5.71
C PHE A 80 1.01 -12.83 6.04
N ASP A 81 -0.21 -12.71 5.52
CA ASP A 81 -1.33 -13.64 5.69
C ASP A 81 -1.84 -14.17 4.34
N SER A 82 -0.94 -14.26 3.34
CA SER A 82 -1.28 -14.63 1.97
C SER A 82 -2.26 -13.69 1.27
N LEU A 83 -2.32 -12.41 1.69
CA LEU A 83 -3.09 -11.39 0.97
C LEU A 83 -2.68 -11.32 -0.51
N TYR A 84 -1.38 -11.39 -0.81
CA TYR A 84 -0.84 -11.60 -2.16
C TYR A 84 0.22 -12.70 -2.15
N ALA A 85 0.40 -13.39 -3.27
CA ALA A 85 1.59 -14.20 -3.50
C ALA A 85 2.76 -13.27 -3.87
N SER A 86 4.00 -13.67 -3.55
CA SER A 86 5.17 -12.83 -3.83
C SER A 86 5.38 -12.56 -5.32
N HIS A 87 4.93 -13.47 -6.20
CA HIS A 87 5.02 -13.31 -7.66
C HIS A 87 3.92 -12.41 -8.23
N ASP A 88 2.90 -12.06 -7.44
CA ASP A 88 1.82 -11.13 -7.83
C ASP A 88 2.15 -9.66 -7.52
N ILE A 89 3.34 -9.42 -6.95
CA ILE A 89 3.80 -8.09 -6.52
C ILE A 89 5.00 -7.70 -7.38
N TYR A 90 4.84 -6.64 -8.16
CA TYR A 90 5.94 -6.05 -8.92
C TYR A 90 6.21 -4.62 -8.43
N ILE A 91 7.49 -4.29 -8.19
CA ILE A 91 7.90 -2.98 -7.65
C ILE A 91 8.93 -2.33 -8.59
N GLU A 92 8.46 -1.35 -9.34
CA GLU A 92 9.27 -0.51 -10.22
C GLU A 92 9.72 0.77 -9.49
N MET A 93 10.94 1.21 -9.75
CA MET A 93 11.43 2.51 -9.24
C MET A 93 11.36 3.51 -10.38
N ILE A 94 10.51 4.52 -10.22
CA ILE A 94 10.22 5.49 -11.29
C ILE A 94 11.24 6.63 -11.27
N ASN A 95 11.67 7.08 -10.09
CA ASN A 95 12.52 8.27 -10.03
C ASN A 95 13.49 8.35 -8.86
N LYS A 96 14.58 9.06 -9.14
CA LYS A 96 15.59 9.46 -8.17
C LYS A 96 15.25 10.81 -7.52
N VAL A 97 14.22 10.89 -6.69
CA VAL A 97 13.99 12.07 -5.83
C VAL A 97 15.26 12.34 -5.01
N PHE A 98 15.77 13.58 -4.99
CA PHE A 98 17.10 13.91 -4.42
C PHE A 98 17.32 13.31 -3.02
N MET A 99 16.30 13.40 -2.17
CA MET A 99 16.30 12.94 -0.77
C MET A 99 15.36 11.74 -0.52
N GLY A 100 15.02 10.97 -1.55
CA GLY A 100 13.95 9.99 -1.43
C GLY A 100 13.89 8.92 -2.51
N TYR A 101 12.75 8.22 -2.52
CA TYR A 101 12.38 7.21 -3.51
C TYR A 101 10.93 7.40 -3.94
N GLU A 102 10.69 7.26 -5.23
CA GLU A 102 9.36 7.09 -5.82
C GLU A 102 9.29 5.69 -6.44
N MET A 103 8.27 4.92 -6.08
CA MET A 103 8.07 3.56 -6.58
C MET A 103 6.63 3.34 -7.00
N ASN A 104 6.47 2.59 -8.10
CA ASN A 104 5.19 2.01 -8.47
C ASN A 104 5.14 0.57 -7.97
N ILE A 105 4.10 0.25 -7.21
CA ILE A 105 3.80 -1.10 -6.74
C ILE A 105 2.59 -1.59 -7.53
N TYR A 106 2.80 -2.60 -8.37
CA TYR A 106 1.77 -3.25 -9.15
C TYR A 106 1.32 -4.52 -8.45
N LEU A 107 0.01 -4.69 -8.32
CA LEU A 107 -0.64 -5.80 -7.62
C LEU A 107 -1.61 -6.49 -8.57
N LYS A 108 -1.35 -7.77 -8.87
CA LYS A 108 -2.18 -8.57 -9.79
C LYS A 108 -3.61 -8.75 -9.25
N ASN A 109 -4.61 -8.52 -10.10
CA ASN A 109 -6.02 -8.73 -9.77
C ASN A 109 -6.42 -10.21 -9.94
N GLN A 110 -7.59 -10.60 -9.42
CA GLN A 110 -8.08 -11.99 -9.55
C GLN A 110 -8.41 -12.38 -10.99
N ASP A 111 -8.71 -11.42 -11.86
CA ASP A 111 -8.94 -11.65 -13.29
C ASP A 111 -7.69 -12.14 -14.05
N GLU A 112 -6.53 -12.11 -13.38
CA GLU A 112 -5.20 -12.42 -13.88
C GLU A 112 -4.72 -11.60 -15.10
N LYS A 113 -5.50 -10.61 -15.52
CA LYS A 113 -5.28 -9.83 -16.74
C LYS A 113 -5.00 -8.37 -16.46
N SER A 114 -5.36 -7.88 -15.27
CA SER A 114 -5.16 -6.50 -14.87
C SER A 114 -4.38 -6.39 -13.56
N SER A 115 -3.92 -5.19 -13.27
CA SER A 115 -3.25 -4.88 -12.01
C SER A 115 -3.68 -3.51 -11.51
N ASN A 116 -3.86 -3.41 -10.20
CA ASN A 116 -3.92 -2.12 -9.54
C ASN A 116 -2.50 -1.61 -9.28
N PHE A 117 -2.31 -0.30 -9.22
CA PHE A 117 -1.00 0.27 -8.90
C PHE A 117 -1.06 1.27 -7.74
N ILE A 118 0.04 1.37 -7.01
CA ILE A 118 0.20 2.29 -5.88
C ILE A 118 1.48 3.08 -6.13
N ILE A 119 1.39 4.41 -6.09
CA ILE A 119 2.56 5.28 -6.16
C ILE A 119 2.99 5.59 -4.73
N LEU A 120 4.11 5.01 -4.33
CA LEU A 120 4.71 5.19 -3.01
C LEU A 120 5.83 6.22 -3.09
N ASN A 121 5.68 7.32 -2.36
CA ASN A 121 6.66 8.38 -2.20
C ASN A 121 7.28 8.31 -0.80
N ILE A 122 8.60 8.20 -0.73
CA ILE A 122 9.33 8.18 0.54
C ILE A 122 10.33 9.31 0.53
N ASP A 123 10.15 10.26 1.45
CA ASP A 123 11.10 11.31 1.77
C ASP A 123 11.90 10.86 3.01
N LEU A 124 13.21 10.68 2.86
CA LEU A 124 14.07 10.17 3.94
C LEU A 124 14.31 11.22 5.04
N ILE A 125 13.84 12.46 4.86
CA ILE A 125 13.92 13.53 5.86
C ILE A 125 12.55 13.80 6.49
N LYS A 126 11.52 13.95 5.65
CA LYS A 126 10.19 14.40 6.08
C LYS A 126 9.20 13.29 6.40
N GLY A 127 9.41 12.07 5.89
CA GLY A 127 8.48 10.96 6.06
C GLY A 127 7.92 10.40 4.74
N MET A 128 6.80 9.69 4.82
CA MET A 128 6.23 8.95 3.68
C MET A 128 4.90 9.55 3.21
N GLY A 129 4.65 9.51 1.90
CA GLY A 129 3.36 9.78 1.29
C GLY A 129 2.95 8.66 0.33
N ILE A 130 1.68 8.26 0.35
CA ILE A 130 1.13 7.28 -0.60
C ILE A 130 0.11 7.98 -1.47
N LYS A 131 0.28 7.90 -2.79
CA LYS A 131 -0.71 8.33 -3.77
C LYS A 131 -1.29 7.10 -4.47
N ILE A 132 -2.59 7.08 -4.68
CA ILE A 132 -3.31 5.96 -5.30
C ILE A 132 -3.61 6.30 -6.76
N GLY A 133 -3.53 5.31 -7.66
CA GLY A 133 -4.02 5.42 -9.03
C GLY A 133 -4.53 4.08 -9.57
N GLY A 134 -5.44 4.11 -10.54
CA GLY A 134 -5.97 2.95 -11.30
C GLY A 134 -6.85 3.46 -12.44
N LYS A 135 -7.17 2.75 -13.54
CA LYS A 135 -6.81 1.44 -14.12
C LYS A 135 -5.83 1.64 -15.30
N LEU A 136 -4.97 0.66 -15.57
CA LEU A 136 -4.32 0.44 -16.88
C LEU A 136 -4.92 -0.82 -17.52
#